data_AF-A0A6J4MEK4-F1
#
_entry.id   AF-A0A6J4MEK4-F1
#
_cell.length_a   1.000
_cell.length_b   1.000
_cell.length_c   1.000
_cell.angle_alpha   90.00
_cell.angle_beta   90.00
_cell.angle_gamma   90.00
#
_symmetry.space_group_name_H-M   'P 1'
#
loop_
_entity.id
_entity.type
_entity.pdbx_description
1 polymer ?
#
loop_
_entity_poly.entity_id
_entity_poly.type
_entity_poly.pdbx_seq_one_letter_code
_entity_poly.pdbx_strand_id
1 'polypeptide(L)'
;MVLSLQPLDDAQDWASGPGLEIVLLVTGAVLLARFCAWAGERITDRIDANARETDALVRSEASKHRHSLAQVATWAMIVAIYCVTSLLVLSRLGVPLAGLVAPATVAGVALGFGAQRIVQDLLAGFFIITERQYGFGDVVRLAVVGIGEPRTGTVEDVTLRVTTMRTVDGEVVVTPNGQIVQVVNLSRDWARAVIDIPLSTDTDIAHINAVLQEVGAQAYADESMRSLLLDAPSVMGVESLEVDQLAIRMVARTLPGKQFDVGRALRARALMALRAEGLSVGAGLDTAEPSGRP
;
A
#
# COMPACT_ATOMS: atom_id res chain seq x y z
N MET A 1 71.27 -3.03 45.07
CA MET A 1 70.13 -3.97 44.99
C MET A 1 68.88 -3.12 44.88
N VAL A 2 68.56 -2.70 43.64
CA VAL A 2 67.51 -1.70 43.34
C VAL A 2 66.24 -2.46 43.01
N LEU A 3 65.33 -2.51 43.98
CA LEU A 3 63.91 -2.80 43.78
C LEU A 3 63.19 -1.46 43.53
N SER A 4 62.09 -1.48 42.76
CA SER A 4 61.21 -0.35 42.35
C SER A 4 61.82 0.53 41.24
N LEU A 5 61.28 0.56 40.00
CA LEU A 5 60.07 1.30 39.60
C LEU A 5 59.37 0.76 38.32
N GLN A 6 59.71 -0.44 37.81
CA GLN A 6 59.13 -0.99 36.57
C GLN A 6 57.60 -0.99 36.44
N PRO A 7 56.78 -1.30 37.47
CA PRO A 7 55.32 -1.34 37.30
C PRO A 7 54.66 0.04 37.11
N LEU A 8 55.37 1.14 37.42
CA LEU A 8 54.82 2.50 37.27
C LEU A 8 55.01 3.03 35.85
N ASP A 9 56.13 2.69 35.19
CA ASP A 9 56.38 3.07 33.80
C ASP A 9 55.42 2.34 32.85
N ASP A 10 55.19 1.04 33.07
CA ASP A 10 54.20 0.25 32.31
C ASP A 10 52.76 0.78 32.49
N ALA A 11 52.41 1.23 33.71
CA ALA A 11 51.11 1.82 33.99
C ALA A 11 50.96 3.23 33.37
N GLN A 12 52.04 4.01 33.31
CA GLN A 12 52.05 5.35 32.74
C GLN A 12 52.04 5.32 31.20
N ASP A 13 52.73 4.35 30.58
CA ASP A 13 52.72 4.13 29.13
C ASP A 13 51.37 3.58 28.66
N TRP A 14 50.75 2.69 29.45
CA TRP A 14 49.39 2.23 29.19
C TRP A 14 48.34 3.33 29.39
N ALA A 15 48.49 4.15 30.44
CA ALA A 15 47.58 5.27 30.70
C ALA A 15 47.67 6.38 29.64
N SER A 16 48.87 6.65 29.12
CA SER A 16 49.11 7.73 28.14
C SER A 16 48.80 7.33 26.69
N GLY A 17 48.89 6.04 26.34
CA GLY A 17 48.49 5.53 25.02
C GLY A 17 47.06 4.98 25.00
N PRO A 18 46.87 3.66 25.21
CA PRO A 18 45.54 3.02 25.14
C PRO A 18 44.49 3.62 26.07
N GLY A 19 44.88 4.04 27.28
CA GLY A 19 44.00 4.67 28.26
C GLY A 19 43.43 6.00 27.75
N LEU A 20 44.28 6.87 27.19
CA LEU A 20 43.88 8.14 26.61
C LEU A 20 42.94 7.94 25.41
N GLU A 21 43.23 6.98 24.53
CA GLU A 21 42.37 6.66 23.38
C GLU A 21 40.98 6.20 23.83
N ILE A 22 40.89 5.35 24.86
CA ILE A 22 39.61 4.91 25.43
C ILE A 22 38.84 6.10 26.01
N VAL A 23 39.51 6.97 26.78
CA VAL A 23 38.89 8.18 27.35
C VAL A 23 38.37 9.08 26.23
N LEU A 24 39.14 9.27 25.16
CA LEU A 24 38.75 10.08 24.01
C LEU A 24 37.56 9.48 23.25
N LEU A 25 37.55 8.17 23.03
CA LEU A 25 36.43 7.45 22.40
C LEU A 25 35.15 7.56 23.22
N VAL A 26 35.23 7.32 24.53
CA VAL A 26 34.07 7.41 25.44
C VAL A 26 33.56 8.86 25.50
N THR A 27 34.46 9.82 25.65
CA THR A 27 34.09 11.25 25.69
C THR A 27 33.47 11.69 24.37
N GLY A 28 34.08 11.31 23.24
CA GLY A 28 33.55 11.58 21.91
C GLY A 28 32.17 10.97 21.69
N ALA A 29 31.95 9.73 22.12
CA ALA A 29 30.66 9.07 22.03
C ALA A 29 29.60 9.72 22.91
N VAL A 30 29.95 10.14 24.13
CA VAL A 30 29.03 10.89 25.01
C VAL A 30 28.68 12.24 24.41
N LEU A 31 29.65 12.98 23.88
CA LEU A 31 29.41 14.26 23.20
C LEU A 31 28.54 14.08 21.96
N LEU A 32 28.80 13.04 21.16
CA LEU A 32 28.02 12.73 19.97
C LEU A 32 26.59 12.31 20.35
N ALA A 33 26.41 11.45 21.35
CA ALA A 33 25.08 11.06 21.84
C ALA A 33 24.31 12.26 22.40
N ARG A 34 24.98 13.17 23.13
CA ARG A 34 24.39 14.43 23.60
C ARG A 34 24.01 15.34 22.45
N PHE A 35 24.84 15.42 21.42
CA PHE A 35 24.52 16.16 20.20
C PHE A 35 23.32 15.57 19.46
N CYS A 36 23.23 14.25 19.32
CA CYS A 36 22.09 13.56 18.72
C CYS A 36 20.79 13.78 19.51
N ALA A 37 20.87 13.72 20.84
CA ALA A 37 19.72 14.01 21.72
C ALA A 37 19.27 15.48 21.56
N TRP A 38 20.21 16.41 21.65
CA TRP A 38 19.95 17.84 21.44
C TRP A 38 19.37 18.12 20.04
N ALA A 39 19.90 17.48 19.00
CA ALA A 39 19.40 17.63 17.63
C ALA A 39 17.98 17.05 17.49
N GLY A 40 17.70 15.90 18.12
CA GLY A 40 16.38 15.30 18.16
C GLY A 40 15.34 16.20 18.85
N GLU A 41 15.69 16.78 19.99
CA GLU A 41 14.87 17.79 20.69
C GLU A 41 14.69 19.05 19.84
N ARG A 42 15.74 19.53 19.17
CA ARG A 42 15.66 20.69 18.28
C ARG A 42 14.72 20.48 17.09
N ILE A 43 14.71 19.27 16.52
CA ILE A 43 13.82 18.89 15.42
C ILE A 43 12.38 18.82 15.91
N THR A 44 12.17 18.20 17.07
CA THR A 44 10.89 18.12 17.81
C THR A 44 10.33 19.52 18.06
N ASP A 45 11.13 20.42 18.65
CA ASP A 45 10.73 21.80 18.93
C ASP A 45 10.39 22.61 17.67
N ARG A 46 11.11 22.37 16.56
CA ARG A 46 10.81 22.99 15.26
C ARG A 46 9.49 22.49 14.67
N ILE A 47 9.19 21.21 14.83
CA ILE A 47 7.92 20.62 14.40
C ILE A 47 6.76 21.24 15.19
N ASP A 48 6.96 21.49 16.49
CA ASP A 48 5.95 22.15 17.35
C ASP A 48 5.82 23.65 17.11
N ALA A 49 6.91 24.36 16.83
CA ALA A 49 6.88 25.79 16.55
C ALA A 49 6.07 26.12 15.28
N ASN A 50 6.20 25.29 14.23
CA ASN A 50 5.40 25.41 13.00
C ASN A 50 3.92 24.97 13.17
N ALA A 51 3.57 24.32 14.29
CA ALA A 51 2.22 23.81 14.54
C ALA A 51 1.28 24.83 15.19
N ARG A 52 1.77 26.02 15.57
CA ARG A 52 1.02 26.99 16.39
C ARG A 52 -0.02 27.85 15.63
N GLU A 53 -0.16 27.74 14.30
CA GLU A 53 -1.02 28.68 13.54
C GLU A 53 -2.44 28.20 13.15
N THR A 54 -2.81 26.91 13.12
CA THR A 54 -4.20 26.52 12.68
C THR A 54 -4.75 25.19 13.26
N ASP A 55 -5.86 25.30 13.99
CA ASP A 55 -6.87 24.30 14.40
C ASP A 55 -6.41 23.11 15.29
N ALA A 56 -6.86 23.11 16.55
CA ALA A 56 -6.17 22.45 17.67
C ALA A 56 -6.50 20.96 17.92
N LEU A 57 -7.63 20.44 17.42
CA LEU A 57 -8.10 19.10 17.80
C LEU A 57 -7.58 17.99 16.86
N VAL A 58 -7.65 18.18 15.54
CA VAL A 58 -7.23 17.17 14.54
C VAL A 58 -5.69 17.07 14.42
N ARG A 59 -4.95 18.12 14.77
CA ARG A 59 -3.48 18.16 14.62
C ARG A 59 -2.69 17.62 15.82
N SER A 60 -3.33 17.51 16.99
CA SER A 60 -2.69 17.01 18.20
C SER A 60 -2.18 15.57 18.02
N GLU A 61 -2.87 14.77 17.20
CA GLU A 61 -2.50 13.39 16.90
C GLU A 61 -1.31 13.29 15.94
N ALA A 62 -1.28 14.11 14.89
CA ALA A 62 -0.17 14.12 13.91
C ALA A 62 1.15 14.65 14.51
N SER A 63 1.10 15.65 15.39
CA SER A 63 2.27 16.14 16.12
C SER A 63 2.80 15.08 17.10
N LYS A 64 1.91 14.43 17.88
CA LYS A 64 2.27 13.32 18.77
C LYS A 64 2.96 12.16 18.03
N HIS A 65 2.47 11.79 16.84
CA HIS A 65 3.11 10.74 16.04
C HIS A 65 4.51 11.13 15.57
N ARG A 66 4.72 12.39 15.14
CA ARG A 66 6.04 12.87 14.71
C ARG A 66 7.04 12.92 15.87
N HIS A 67 6.59 13.29 17.07
CA HIS A 67 7.40 13.26 18.27
C HIS A 67 7.86 11.87 18.64
N SER A 68 6.93 10.91 18.69
CA SER A 68 7.27 9.52 18.98
C SER A 68 8.27 8.95 17.96
N LEU A 69 8.12 9.28 16.68
CA LEU A 69 9.06 8.84 15.64
C LEU A 69 10.45 9.46 15.81
N ALA A 70 10.53 10.77 16.05
CA ALA A 70 11.79 11.45 16.30
C ALA A 70 12.51 10.87 17.54
N GLN A 71 11.75 10.64 18.62
CA GLN A 71 12.28 10.06 19.84
C GLN A 71 12.81 8.63 19.62
N VAL A 72 12.05 7.78 18.93
CA VAL A 72 12.49 6.41 18.61
C VAL A 72 13.75 6.42 17.74
N ALA A 73 13.82 7.30 16.73
CA ALA A 73 14.99 7.43 15.86
C ALA A 73 16.23 7.92 16.64
N THR A 74 16.08 8.91 17.52
CA THR A 74 17.15 9.40 18.38
C THR A 74 17.66 8.30 19.30
N TRP A 75 16.76 7.54 19.94
CA TRP A 75 17.15 6.41 20.79
C TRP A 75 17.88 5.32 20.01
N ALA A 76 17.37 4.95 18.83
CA ALA A 76 18.04 3.96 17.96
C ALA A 76 19.45 4.42 17.57
N MET A 77 19.63 5.70 17.23
CA MET A 77 20.93 6.27 16.89
C MET A 77 21.90 6.27 18.09
N ILE A 78 21.43 6.64 19.28
CA ILE A 78 22.24 6.62 20.51
C ILE A 78 22.68 5.20 20.84
N VAL A 79 21.78 4.22 20.76
CA VAL A 79 22.11 2.80 20.96
C VAL A 79 23.16 2.34 19.95
N ALA A 80 23.03 2.71 18.67
CA ALA A 80 24.02 2.38 17.64
C ALA A 80 25.41 2.99 17.95
N ILE A 81 25.45 4.26 18.35
CA ILE A 81 26.70 4.96 18.75
C ILE A 81 27.38 4.23 19.91
N TYR A 82 26.63 3.89 20.97
CA TYR A 82 27.20 3.17 22.10
C TYR A 82 27.65 1.76 21.74
N CYS A 83 26.93 1.07 20.86
CA CYS A 83 27.30 -0.26 20.39
C CYS A 83 28.65 -0.22 19.64
N VAL A 84 28.79 0.69 18.67
CA VAL A 84 30.05 0.88 17.91
C VAL A 84 31.19 1.31 18.83
N THR A 85 30.95 2.26 19.74
CA THR A 85 31.96 2.74 20.68
C THR A 85 32.43 1.62 21.60
N SER A 86 31.52 0.77 22.08
CA SER A 86 31.86 -0.37 22.94
C SER A 86 32.79 -1.35 22.22
N LEU A 87 32.55 -1.62 20.94
CA LEU A 87 33.43 -2.46 20.12
C LEU A 87 34.83 -1.83 19.96
N LEU A 88 34.90 -0.53 19.71
CA LEU A 88 36.17 0.19 19.58
C LEU A 88 36.96 0.18 20.89
N VAL A 89 36.30 0.38 22.03
CA VAL A 89 36.93 0.32 23.36
C VAL A 89 37.45 -1.09 23.65
N LEU A 90 36.65 -2.14 23.38
CA LEU A 90 37.08 -3.53 23.58
C LEU A 90 38.32 -3.87 22.74
N SER A 91 38.38 -3.34 21.51
CA SER A 91 39.55 -3.49 20.64
C SER A 91 40.81 -2.86 21.25
N ARG A 92 40.69 -1.71 21.94
CA ARG A 92 41.82 -1.04 22.61
C ARG A 92 42.25 -1.73 23.90
N LEU A 93 41.33 -2.44 24.55
CA LEU A 93 41.62 -3.31 25.69
C LEU A 93 42.28 -4.65 25.29
N GLY A 94 42.56 -4.86 24.00
CA GLY A 94 43.19 -6.09 23.49
C GLY A 94 42.25 -7.29 23.42
N VAL A 95 40.94 -7.08 23.58
CA VAL A 95 39.95 -8.16 23.45
C VAL A 95 39.77 -8.49 21.97
N PRO A 96 39.89 -9.77 21.56
CA PRO A 96 39.74 -10.15 20.17
C PRO A 96 38.28 -10.01 19.72
N LEU A 97 38.02 -9.05 18.84
CA LEU A 97 36.69 -8.81 18.27
C LEU A 97 36.12 -10.04 17.52
N ALA A 98 36.99 -10.95 17.07
CA ALA A 98 36.60 -12.21 16.43
C ALA A 98 35.59 -13.01 17.28
N GLY A 99 35.74 -13.01 18.61
CA GLY A 99 34.81 -13.70 19.52
C GLY A 99 33.42 -13.08 19.58
N LEU A 100 33.29 -11.79 19.22
CA LEU A 100 32.01 -11.08 19.19
C LEU A 100 31.27 -11.22 17.85
N VAL A 101 31.95 -11.68 16.80
CA VAL A 101 31.35 -11.82 15.47
C VAL A 101 30.17 -12.79 15.50
N ALA A 102 30.30 -13.93 16.19
CA ALA A 102 29.24 -14.93 16.28
C ALA A 102 27.94 -14.37 16.92
N PRO A 103 27.95 -13.80 18.15
CA PRO A 103 26.74 -13.23 18.75
C PRO A 103 26.23 -12.00 17.98
N ALA A 104 27.11 -11.15 17.45
CA ALA A 104 26.70 -10.01 16.64
C ALA A 104 26.00 -10.44 15.34
N THR A 105 26.44 -11.53 14.72
CA THR A 105 25.82 -12.10 13.52
C THR A 105 24.41 -12.61 13.83
N VAL A 106 24.23 -13.36 14.93
CA VAL A 106 22.91 -13.85 15.35
C VAL A 106 21.97 -12.68 15.64
N ALA A 107 22.43 -11.66 16.37
CA ALA A 107 21.65 -10.46 16.64
C ALA A 107 21.29 -9.69 15.36
N GLY A 108 22.24 -9.54 14.43
CA GLY A 108 22.04 -8.89 13.15
C GLY A 108 21.02 -9.61 12.27
N VAL A 109 21.09 -10.95 12.20
CA VAL A 109 20.11 -11.77 11.48
C VAL A 109 18.71 -11.63 12.09
N ALA A 110 18.59 -11.68 13.42
CA ALA A 110 17.32 -11.49 14.11
C ALA A 110 16.70 -10.11 13.82
N LEU A 111 17.50 -9.04 13.85
CA LEU A 111 17.08 -7.70 13.47
C LEU A 111 16.68 -7.62 11.98
N GLY A 112 17.44 -8.26 11.10
CA GLY A 112 17.15 -8.34 9.67
C GLY A 112 15.80 -8.99 9.38
N PHE A 113 15.50 -10.13 10.01
CA PHE A 113 14.19 -10.78 9.91
C PHE A 113 13.07 -9.92 10.48
N GLY A 114 13.30 -9.20 11.59
CA GLY A 114 12.34 -8.25 12.14
C GLY A 114 12.03 -7.08 11.21
N ALA A 115 13.04 -6.59 10.47
CA ALA A 115 12.91 -5.45 9.57
C ALA A 115 12.50 -5.83 8.13
N GLN A 116 12.51 -7.12 7.77
CA GLN A 116 12.31 -7.61 6.41
C GLN A 116 11.05 -7.04 5.75
N ARG A 117 9.92 -7.02 6.46
CA ARG A 117 8.63 -6.50 5.94
C ARG A 117 8.69 -5.02 5.61
N ILE A 118 9.40 -4.23 6.41
CA ILE A 118 9.54 -2.78 6.17
C ILE A 118 10.30 -2.56 4.86
N VAL A 119 11.40 -3.29 4.66
CA VAL A 119 12.19 -3.19 3.43
C VAL A 119 11.36 -3.62 2.21
N GLN A 120 10.60 -4.71 2.34
CA GLN A 120 9.69 -5.17 1.29
C GLN A 120 8.62 -4.12 0.93
N ASP A 121 7.98 -3.50 1.93
CA ASP A 121 7.00 -2.45 1.72
C ASP A 121 7.58 -1.25 0.98
N LEU A 122 8.77 -0.80 1.39
CA LEU A 122 9.43 0.37 0.79
C LEU A 122 9.85 0.11 -0.66
N LEU A 123 10.40 -1.08 -0.96
CA LEU A 123 10.76 -1.46 -2.33
C LEU A 123 9.51 -1.57 -3.21
N ALA A 124 8.45 -2.21 -2.71
CA ALA A 124 7.20 -2.34 -3.44
C ALA A 124 6.59 -0.96 -3.74
N GLY A 125 6.51 -0.07 -2.74
CA GLY A 125 6.00 1.29 -2.94
C GLY A 125 6.86 2.13 -3.88
N PHE A 126 8.18 1.97 -3.84
CA PHE A 126 9.08 2.61 -4.81
C PHE A 126 8.72 2.22 -6.25
N PHE A 127 8.53 0.93 -6.55
CA PHE A 127 8.14 0.47 -7.89
C PHE A 127 6.72 0.93 -8.28
N ILE A 128 5.75 0.87 -7.36
CA ILE A 128 4.39 1.35 -7.61
C ILE A 128 4.40 2.80 -8.10
N ILE A 129 5.16 3.67 -7.42
CA ILE A 129 5.24 5.11 -7.72
C ILE A 129 6.04 5.36 -9.00
N THR A 130 7.22 4.75 -9.12
CA THR A 130 8.14 5.02 -10.25
C THR A 130 7.60 4.47 -11.57
N GLU A 131 6.97 3.29 -11.56
CA GLU A 131 6.36 2.69 -12.75
C GLU A 131 4.95 3.22 -13.03
N ARG A 132 4.40 4.05 -12.13
CA ARG A 132 3.03 4.58 -12.20
C ARG A 132 2.01 3.46 -12.44
N GLN A 133 2.04 2.43 -11.59
CA GLN A 133 1.11 1.30 -11.71
C GLN A 133 -0.34 1.76 -11.52
N TYR A 134 -0.54 2.68 -10.57
CA TYR A 134 -1.79 3.39 -10.28
C TYR A 134 -1.45 4.66 -9.49
N GLY A 135 -2.39 5.59 -9.41
CA GLY A 135 -2.23 6.85 -8.70
C GLY A 135 -3.48 7.33 -7.97
N PHE A 136 -3.39 8.52 -7.39
CA PHE A 136 -4.51 9.19 -6.75
C PHE A 136 -5.72 9.29 -7.68
N GLY A 137 -6.89 8.88 -7.20
CA GLY A 137 -8.15 8.92 -7.94
C GLY A 137 -8.41 7.72 -8.86
N ASP A 138 -7.45 6.81 -9.04
CA ASP A 138 -7.68 5.59 -9.82
C ASP A 138 -8.59 4.62 -9.05
N VAL A 139 -9.54 4.00 -9.75
CA VAL A 139 -10.27 2.84 -9.21
C VAL A 139 -9.40 1.61 -9.42
N VAL A 140 -9.00 0.98 -8.33
CA VAL A 140 -8.12 -0.20 -8.33
C VAL A 140 -8.77 -1.36 -7.59
N ARG A 141 -8.35 -2.56 -7.95
CA ARG A 141 -8.64 -3.78 -7.21
C ARG A 141 -7.31 -4.44 -6.81
N LEU A 142 -7.10 -4.56 -5.51
CA LEU A 142 -5.85 -5.05 -4.92
C LEU A 142 -6.05 -6.45 -4.36
N ALA A 143 -5.19 -7.39 -4.76
CA ALA A 143 -5.06 -8.69 -4.13
C ALA A 143 -3.94 -8.64 -3.08
N VAL A 144 -4.27 -8.99 -1.84
CA VAL A 144 -3.38 -8.86 -0.68
C VAL A 144 -3.08 -10.24 -0.10
N VAL A 145 -1.82 -10.49 0.26
CA VAL A 145 -1.40 -11.76 0.89
C VAL A 145 -2.23 -12.03 2.14
N GLY A 146 -2.83 -13.22 2.22
CA GLY A 146 -3.60 -13.67 3.39
C GLY A 146 -5.04 -13.16 3.43
N ILE A 147 -5.48 -12.37 2.45
CA ILE A 147 -6.88 -11.97 2.28
C ILE A 147 -7.44 -12.73 1.09
N GLY A 148 -8.50 -13.51 1.30
CA GLY A 148 -9.08 -14.39 0.26
C GLY A 148 -9.72 -13.63 -0.90
N GLU A 149 -10.34 -12.49 -0.63
CA GLU A 149 -11.02 -11.68 -1.65
C GLU A 149 -10.29 -10.36 -1.92
N PRO A 150 -10.09 -9.98 -3.19
CA PRO A 150 -9.46 -8.72 -3.54
C PRO A 150 -10.38 -7.55 -3.22
N ARG A 151 -9.81 -6.48 -2.67
CA ARG A 151 -10.57 -5.27 -2.30
C ARG A 151 -10.57 -4.29 -3.46
N THR A 152 -11.74 -3.76 -3.79
CA THR A 152 -11.91 -2.75 -4.85
C THR A 152 -12.25 -1.41 -4.24
N GLY A 153 -11.60 -0.35 -4.70
CA GLY A 153 -11.82 1.00 -4.20
C GLY A 153 -11.14 2.07 -5.04
N THR A 154 -11.38 3.32 -4.70
CA THR A 154 -10.71 4.48 -5.30
C THR A 154 -9.50 4.85 -4.46
N VAL A 155 -8.34 4.99 -5.06
CA VAL A 155 -7.10 5.34 -4.37
C VAL A 155 -7.17 6.77 -3.85
N GLU A 156 -6.98 6.94 -2.54
CA GLU A 156 -6.96 8.24 -1.88
C GLU A 156 -5.53 8.74 -1.60
N ASP A 157 -4.58 7.83 -1.37
CA ASP A 157 -3.19 8.18 -1.15
C ASP A 157 -2.26 7.00 -1.45
N VAL A 158 -1.08 7.28 -1.97
CA VAL A 158 -0.02 6.29 -2.23
C VAL A 158 1.27 6.81 -1.64
N THR A 159 1.69 6.21 -0.53
CA THR A 159 2.98 6.48 0.09
C THR A 159 4.00 5.39 -0.24
N LEU A 160 5.26 5.56 0.14
CA LEU A 160 6.29 4.53 -0.05
C LEU A 160 5.98 3.23 0.69
N ARG A 161 5.25 3.26 1.82
CA ARG A 161 5.00 2.05 2.64
C ARG A 161 3.59 1.50 2.49
N VAL A 162 2.62 2.38 2.33
CA VAL A 162 1.19 2.02 2.33
C VAL A 162 0.44 2.70 1.21
N THR A 163 -0.58 2.01 0.72
CA THR A 163 -1.59 2.53 -0.21
C THR A 163 -2.93 2.59 0.52
N THR A 164 -3.60 3.73 0.42
CA THR A 164 -4.91 3.95 1.01
C THR A 164 -5.95 4.08 -0.09
N MET A 165 -7.04 3.33 0.03
CA MET A 165 -8.17 3.41 -0.90
C MET A 165 -9.50 3.42 -0.15
N ARG A 166 -10.51 4.04 -0.75
CA ARG A 166 -11.88 4.05 -0.24
C ARG A 166 -12.77 3.11 -1.02
N THR A 167 -13.46 2.21 -0.32
CA THR A 167 -14.43 1.30 -0.94
C THR A 167 -15.70 2.05 -1.36
N VAL A 168 -16.56 1.39 -2.14
CA VAL A 168 -17.87 1.93 -2.53
C VAL A 168 -18.79 2.15 -1.32
N ASP A 169 -18.57 1.41 -0.24
CA ASP A 169 -19.29 1.53 1.02
C ASP A 169 -18.76 2.68 1.90
N GLY A 170 -17.73 3.40 1.43
CA GLY A 170 -17.12 4.52 2.12
C GLY A 170 -16.05 4.15 3.15
N GLU A 171 -15.67 2.88 3.24
CA GLU A 171 -14.65 2.39 4.18
C GLU A 171 -13.24 2.75 3.69
N VAL A 172 -12.35 3.14 4.61
CA VAL A 172 -10.93 3.38 4.30
C VAL A 172 -10.14 2.10 4.51
N VAL A 173 -9.52 1.61 3.44
CA VAL A 173 -8.65 0.44 3.46
C VAL A 173 -7.21 0.90 3.31
N VAL A 174 -6.39 0.59 4.31
CA VAL A 174 -4.95 0.87 4.32
C VAL A 174 -4.19 -0.43 4.13
N THR A 175 -3.46 -0.54 3.02
CA THR A 175 -2.76 -1.76 2.62
C THR A 175 -1.25 -1.52 2.61
N PRO A 176 -0.44 -2.32 3.31
CA PRO A 176 1.02 -2.29 3.15
C PRO A 176 1.42 -2.70 1.73
N ASN A 177 2.27 -1.90 1.10
CA ASN A 177 2.63 -2.08 -0.31
C ASN A 177 3.30 -3.44 -0.56
N GLY A 178 4.08 -3.95 0.40
CA GLY A 178 4.79 -5.22 0.28
C GLY A 178 3.87 -6.43 0.32
N GLN A 179 2.61 -6.26 0.74
CA GLN A 179 1.62 -7.33 0.77
C GLN A 179 0.74 -7.37 -0.49
N ILE A 180 0.89 -6.40 -1.39
CA ILE A 180 0.13 -6.35 -2.63
C ILE A 180 0.75 -7.33 -3.62
N VAL A 181 0.02 -8.38 -3.97
CA VAL A 181 0.46 -9.43 -4.91
C VAL A 181 0.11 -9.06 -6.35
N GLN A 182 -1.07 -8.47 -6.54
CA GLN A 182 -1.58 -8.09 -7.85
C GLN A 182 -2.41 -6.83 -7.74
N VAL A 183 -2.28 -5.96 -8.74
CA VAL A 183 -3.05 -4.75 -8.89
C VAL A 183 -3.79 -4.81 -10.23
N VAL A 184 -5.09 -4.59 -10.20
CA VAL A 184 -5.91 -4.36 -11.39
C VAL A 184 -6.37 -2.91 -11.39
N ASN A 185 -5.82 -2.09 -12.29
CA ASN A 185 -6.27 -0.72 -12.48
C ASN A 185 -7.51 -0.72 -13.39
N LEU A 186 -8.66 -0.32 -12.85
CA LEU A 186 -9.94 -0.29 -13.55
C LEU A 186 -10.23 1.05 -14.23
N SER A 187 -9.28 1.99 -14.17
CA SER A 187 -9.41 3.37 -14.65
C SER A 187 -8.29 3.79 -15.60
N ARG A 188 -7.38 2.87 -15.97
CA ARG A 188 -6.27 3.23 -16.87
C ARG A 188 -6.73 3.23 -18.31
N ASP A 189 -6.56 4.39 -18.98
CA ASP A 189 -6.85 4.67 -20.39
C ASP A 189 -8.33 4.57 -20.80
N TRP A 190 -8.95 3.41 -20.61
CA TRP A 190 -10.36 3.14 -20.90
C TRP A 190 -10.87 1.99 -20.02
N ALA A 191 -12.17 2.02 -19.71
CA ALA A 191 -12.80 0.95 -18.95
C ALA A 191 -13.84 0.24 -19.82
N ARG A 192 -14.10 -1.04 -19.54
CA ARG A 192 -15.12 -1.83 -20.23
C ARG A 192 -16.31 -2.06 -19.31
N ALA A 193 -17.49 -1.60 -19.71
CA ALA A 193 -18.74 -2.06 -19.13
C ALA A 193 -19.10 -3.41 -19.75
N VAL A 194 -19.27 -4.44 -18.92
CA VAL A 194 -19.74 -5.76 -19.34
C VAL A 194 -21.11 -5.98 -18.74
N ILE A 195 -22.08 -6.29 -19.59
CA ILE A 195 -23.47 -6.51 -19.22
C ILE A 195 -23.88 -7.87 -19.73
N ASP A 196 -24.09 -8.80 -18.81
CA ASP A 196 -24.63 -10.13 -19.10
C ASP A 196 -26.13 -10.11 -18.80
N ILE A 197 -26.93 -10.38 -19.83
CA ILE A 197 -28.38 -10.30 -19.77
C ILE A 197 -28.93 -11.73 -19.76
N PRO A 198 -29.49 -12.20 -18.63
CA PRO A 198 -30.08 -13.53 -18.56
C PRO A 198 -31.41 -13.58 -19.31
N LEU A 199 -31.57 -14.59 -20.15
CA LEU A 199 -32.75 -14.85 -20.97
C LEU A 199 -33.11 -16.33 -20.85
N SER A 200 -34.36 -16.67 -21.17
CA SER A 200 -34.76 -18.07 -21.23
C SER A 200 -34.31 -18.70 -22.56
N THR A 201 -34.10 -20.02 -22.55
CA THR A 201 -33.57 -20.80 -23.69
C THR A 201 -34.56 -20.93 -24.85
N ASP A 202 -35.83 -20.60 -24.63
CA ASP A 202 -36.90 -20.59 -25.63
C ASP A 202 -36.95 -19.30 -26.49
N THR A 203 -36.11 -18.32 -26.17
CA THR A 203 -36.11 -17.00 -26.81
C THR A 203 -35.35 -17.00 -28.15
N ASP A 204 -35.85 -16.25 -29.15
CA ASP A 204 -35.16 -16.06 -30.43
C ASP A 204 -33.91 -15.16 -30.25
N ILE A 205 -32.75 -15.80 -30.16
CA ILE A 205 -31.45 -15.15 -29.97
C ILE A 205 -31.13 -14.18 -31.12
N ALA A 206 -31.52 -14.47 -32.36
CA ALA A 206 -31.22 -13.62 -33.50
C ALA A 206 -31.99 -12.29 -33.41
N HIS A 207 -33.28 -12.37 -33.07
CA HIS A 207 -34.11 -11.19 -32.81
C HIS A 207 -33.55 -10.38 -31.64
N ILE A 208 -33.18 -11.03 -30.53
CA ILE A 208 -32.66 -10.31 -29.36
C ILE A 208 -31.33 -9.63 -29.60
N ASN A 209 -30.43 -10.27 -30.35
CA ASN A 209 -29.18 -9.63 -30.73
C ASN A 209 -29.44 -8.35 -31.53
N ALA A 210 -30.43 -8.35 -32.43
CA ALA A 210 -30.81 -7.14 -33.18
C ALA A 210 -31.39 -6.05 -32.27
N VAL A 211 -32.27 -6.41 -31.33
CA VAL A 211 -32.84 -5.48 -30.34
C VAL A 211 -31.74 -4.86 -29.47
N LEU A 212 -30.80 -5.67 -28.97
CA LEU A 212 -29.71 -5.20 -28.13
C LEU A 212 -28.69 -4.35 -28.91
N GLN A 213 -28.46 -4.64 -30.20
CA GLN A 213 -27.66 -3.78 -31.08
C GLN A 213 -28.31 -2.41 -31.26
N GLU A 214 -29.63 -2.36 -31.46
CA GLU A 214 -30.40 -1.12 -31.55
C GLU A 214 -30.33 -0.32 -30.24
N VAL A 215 -30.47 -0.98 -29.08
CA VAL A 215 -30.28 -0.35 -27.77
C VAL A 215 -28.89 0.25 -27.63
N GLY A 216 -27.85 -0.46 -28.09
CA GLY A 216 -26.48 0.05 -28.13
C GLY A 216 -26.33 1.29 -29.02
N ALA A 217 -26.89 1.26 -30.22
CA ALA A 217 -26.87 2.39 -31.14
C ALA A 217 -27.59 3.62 -30.57
N GLN A 218 -28.78 3.43 -29.99
CA GLN A 218 -29.55 4.51 -29.34
C GLN A 218 -28.82 5.06 -28.11
N ALA A 219 -28.18 4.19 -27.32
CA ALA A 219 -27.34 4.59 -26.20
C ALA A 219 -26.15 5.45 -26.64
N TYR A 220 -25.55 5.17 -27.79
CA TYR A 220 -24.46 5.97 -28.33
C TYR A 220 -24.96 7.30 -28.96
N ALA A 221 -26.17 7.34 -29.49
CA ALA A 221 -26.78 8.55 -30.04
C ALA A 221 -27.29 9.53 -28.96
N ASP A 222 -27.55 9.04 -27.75
CA ASP A 222 -28.00 9.87 -26.63
C ASP A 222 -26.85 10.74 -26.09
N GLU A 223 -27.03 12.06 -26.12
CA GLU A 223 -26.04 13.05 -25.69
C GLU A 223 -25.51 12.80 -24.26
N SER A 224 -26.38 12.33 -23.36
CA SER A 224 -26.02 12.06 -21.96
C SER A 224 -25.03 10.90 -21.80
N MET A 225 -25.09 9.92 -22.71
CA MET A 225 -24.27 8.70 -22.69
C MET A 225 -23.09 8.78 -23.66
N ARG A 226 -23.24 9.49 -24.78
CA ARG A 226 -22.21 9.69 -25.81
C ARG A 226 -20.90 10.21 -25.24
N SER A 227 -20.97 11.09 -24.23
CA SER A 227 -19.82 11.66 -23.53
C SER A 227 -19.06 10.65 -22.66
N LEU A 228 -19.70 9.56 -22.25
CA LEU A 228 -19.12 8.51 -21.42
C LEU A 228 -18.60 7.32 -22.24
N LEU A 229 -19.01 7.21 -23.51
CA LEU A 229 -18.73 6.11 -24.43
C LEU A 229 -17.64 6.47 -25.44
N LEU A 230 -16.64 5.60 -25.57
CA LEU A 230 -15.58 5.76 -26.57
C LEU A 230 -16.00 5.23 -27.94
N ASP A 231 -16.85 4.20 -27.95
CA ASP A 231 -17.45 3.60 -29.13
C ASP A 231 -18.89 3.14 -28.84
N ALA A 232 -19.61 2.77 -29.91
CA ALA A 232 -20.95 2.21 -29.77
C ALA A 232 -20.87 0.86 -29.02
N PRO A 233 -21.74 0.62 -28.02
CA PRO A 233 -21.86 -0.68 -27.38
C PRO A 233 -22.08 -1.79 -28.41
N SER A 234 -21.41 -2.92 -28.22
CA SER A 234 -21.48 -4.07 -29.11
C SER A 234 -22.01 -5.31 -28.38
N VAL A 235 -22.79 -6.10 -29.10
CA VAL A 235 -23.34 -7.38 -28.61
C VAL A 235 -22.38 -8.48 -29.04
N MET A 236 -21.82 -9.21 -28.07
CA MET A 236 -20.91 -10.35 -28.31
C MET A 236 -21.67 -11.64 -28.61
N GLY A 237 -22.97 -11.70 -28.30
CA GLY A 237 -23.81 -12.88 -28.45
C GLY A 237 -23.88 -13.69 -27.16
N VAL A 238 -24.12 -15.01 -27.29
CA VAL A 238 -24.30 -15.91 -26.14
C VAL A 238 -22.97 -16.17 -25.45
N GLU A 239 -22.88 -15.83 -24.17
CA GLU A 239 -21.71 -16.05 -23.33
C GLU A 239 -21.81 -17.35 -22.52
N SER A 240 -22.98 -17.64 -21.96
CA SER A 240 -23.23 -18.85 -21.18
C SER A 240 -24.57 -19.48 -21.54
N LEU A 241 -24.64 -20.80 -21.39
CA LEU A 241 -25.83 -21.62 -21.58
C LEU A 241 -25.95 -22.58 -20.40
N GLU A 242 -27.00 -22.42 -19.62
CA GLU A 242 -27.44 -23.28 -18.52
C GLU A 242 -28.72 -24.02 -18.93
N VAL A 243 -29.25 -24.87 -18.03
CA VAL A 243 -30.38 -25.77 -18.35
C VAL A 243 -31.61 -25.00 -18.85
N ASP A 244 -31.97 -23.90 -18.19
CA ASP A 244 -33.17 -23.09 -18.51
C ASP A 244 -32.86 -21.60 -18.75
N GLN A 245 -31.57 -21.22 -18.73
CA GLN A 245 -31.14 -19.84 -18.91
C GLN A 245 -29.95 -19.75 -19.85
N LEU A 246 -29.90 -18.69 -20.66
CA LEU A 246 -28.73 -18.29 -21.42
C LEU A 246 -28.40 -16.84 -21.08
N ALA A 247 -27.13 -16.46 -21.14
CA ALA A 247 -26.72 -15.07 -20.99
C ALA A 247 -26.22 -14.52 -22.32
N ILE A 248 -26.80 -13.40 -22.78
CA ILE A 248 -26.25 -12.63 -23.90
C ILE A 248 -25.38 -11.51 -23.32
N ARG A 249 -24.14 -11.43 -23.79
CA ARG A 249 -23.17 -10.42 -23.36
C ARG A 249 -23.19 -9.22 -24.30
N MET A 250 -23.35 -8.04 -23.71
CA MET A 250 -23.13 -6.75 -24.34
C MET A 250 -21.97 -6.03 -23.65
N VAL A 251 -21.11 -5.39 -24.44
CA VAL A 251 -19.96 -4.64 -23.93
C VAL A 251 -19.94 -3.21 -24.47
N ALA A 252 -19.37 -2.30 -23.69
CA ALA A 252 -19.12 -0.93 -24.14
C ALA A 252 -17.76 -0.45 -23.64
N ARG A 253 -16.97 0.23 -24.48
CA ARG A 253 -15.78 0.96 -24.00
C ARG A 253 -16.20 2.33 -23.50
N THR A 254 -15.71 2.68 -22.32
CA THR A 254 -16.12 3.84 -21.55
C THR A 254 -14.91 4.62 -21.09
N LEU A 255 -15.13 5.88 -20.72
CA LEU A 255 -14.14 6.64 -19.97
C LEU A 255 -13.80 5.93 -18.65
N PRO A 256 -12.55 6.03 -18.19
CA PRO A 256 -12.13 5.60 -16.85
C PRO A 256 -13.13 5.90 -15.74
N GLY A 257 -13.43 4.91 -14.91
CA GLY A 257 -14.33 5.05 -13.76
C GLY A 257 -15.83 5.12 -14.09
N LYS A 258 -16.21 5.18 -15.38
CA LYS A 258 -17.61 5.30 -15.82
C LYS A 258 -18.26 3.97 -16.20
N GLN A 259 -17.52 2.86 -16.19
CA GLN A 259 -18.01 1.53 -16.55
C GLN A 259 -19.22 1.08 -15.70
N PHE A 260 -19.28 1.48 -14.43
CA PHE A 260 -20.39 1.13 -13.54
C PHE A 260 -21.65 1.94 -13.87
N ASP A 261 -21.50 3.24 -14.10
CA ASP A 261 -22.60 4.14 -14.47
C ASP A 261 -23.20 3.72 -15.81
N VAL A 262 -22.35 3.54 -16.82
CA VAL A 262 -22.73 3.08 -18.16
C VAL A 262 -23.33 1.69 -18.10
N GLY A 263 -22.73 0.77 -17.34
CA GLY A 263 -23.26 -0.58 -17.17
C GLY A 263 -24.67 -0.60 -16.56
N ARG A 264 -24.96 0.25 -15.55
CA ARG A 264 -26.30 0.38 -14.97
C ARG A 264 -27.29 0.98 -15.97
N ALA A 265 -26.89 2.03 -16.70
CA ALA A 265 -27.74 2.66 -17.70
C ALA A 265 -28.08 1.71 -18.86
N LEU A 266 -27.08 0.98 -19.37
CA LEU A 266 -27.26 -0.01 -20.43
C LEU A 266 -28.12 -1.19 -19.98
N ARG A 267 -27.95 -1.71 -18.74
CA ARG A 267 -28.85 -2.74 -18.18
C ARG A 267 -30.30 -2.25 -18.14
N ALA A 268 -30.53 -1.03 -17.67
CA ALA A 268 -31.87 -0.46 -17.59
C ALA A 268 -32.51 -0.34 -18.99
N ARG A 269 -31.77 0.17 -19.99
CA ARG A 269 -32.26 0.29 -21.37
C ARG A 269 -32.53 -1.07 -22.01
N ALA A 270 -31.62 -2.03 -21.84
CA ALA A 270 -31.80 -3.38 -22.34
C ALA A 270 -33.04 -4.04 -21.72
N LEU A 271 -33.23 -3.93 -20.40
CA LEU A 271 -34.42 -4.46 -19.74
C LEU A 271 -35.72 -3.83 -20.25
N MET A 272 -35.73 -2.51 -20.49
CA MET A 272 -36.91 -1.82 -21.04
C MET A 272 -37.23 -2.27 -22.47
N ALA A 273 -36.22 -2.42 -23.32
CA ALA A 273 -36.40 -2.90 -24.69
C ALA A 273 -36.91 -4.35 -24.73
N LEU A 274 -36.32 -5.23 -23.92
CA LEU A 274 -36.75 -6.64 -23.83
C LEU A 274 -38.19 -6.78 -23.31
N ARG A 275 -38.59 -5.94 -22.36
CA ARG A 275 -39.98 -5.91 -21.87
C ARG A 275 -40.96 -5.44 -22.95
N ALA A 276 -40.58 -4.51 -23.82
CA ALA A 276 -41.43 -4.07 -24.92
C ALA A 276 -41.69 -5.18 -25.94
N GLU A 277 -40.73 -6.10 -26.10
CA GLU A 277 -40.82 -7.31 -26.93
C GLU A 277 -41.58 -8.47 -26.24
N GLY A 278 -42.13 -8.24 -25.03
CA GLY A 278 -42.90 -9.25 -24.30
C GLY A 278 -42.07 -10.30 -23.56
N LEU A 279 -40.76 -10.08 -23.41
CA LEU A 279 -39.85 -11.03 -22.76
C LEU A 279 -39.70 -10.75 -21.27
N SER A 280 -39.90 -11.77 -20.45
CA SER A 280 -39.59 -11.73 -19.03
C SER A 280 -38.13 -12.11 -18.83
N VAL A 281 -37.29 -11.12 -18.50
CA VAL A 281 -35.93 -11.37 -18.00
C VAL A 281 -36.08 -12.16 -16.70
N GLY A 282 -35.56 -13.38 -16.68
CA GLY A 282 -35.53 -14.22 -15.48
C GLY A 282 -34.81 -13.46 -14.38
N ALA A 283 -35.42 -13.36 -13.19
CA ALA A 283 -34.76 -12.79 -12.04
C ALA A 283 -33.64 -13.75 -11.61
N GLY A 284 -32.45 -13.58 -12.19
CA GLY A 284 -31.21 -14.06 -11.59
C GLY A 284 -31.08 -13.34 -10.24
N LEU A 285 -31.58 -13.96 -9.19
CA LEU A 285 -31.27 -13.59 -7.82
C LEU A 285 -29.77 -13.83 -7.65
N ASP A 286 -28.97 -12.79 -7.84
CA ASP A 286 -27.61 -12.76 -7.31
C ASP A 286 -27.74 -12.64 -5.78
N THR A 287 -28.22 -13.71 -5.14
CA THR A 287 -28.02 -13.88 -3.70
C THR A 287 -26.55 -14.21 -3.56
N ALA A 288 -25.73 -13.17 -3.35
CA ALA A 288 -24.44 -13.34 -2.72
C ALA A 288 -24.65 -14.29 -1.54
N GLU A 289 -24.00 -15.45 -1.56
CA GLU A 289 -24.04 -16.36 -0.42
C GLU A 289 -23.65 -15.56 0.82
N PRO A 290 -24.44 -15.60 1.91
CA PRO A 290 -24.05 -14.93 3.13
C PRO A 290 -22.72 -15.53 3.56
N SER A 291 -21.69 -14.69 3.60
CA SER A 291 -20.40 -15.01 4.19
C SER A 291 -20.64 -15.46 5.63
N GLY A 292 -20.67 -16.77 5.83
CA GLY A 292 -20.89 -17.34 7.14
C GLY A 292 -21.37 -18.78 7.09
N ARG A 293 -20.43 -19.68 7.36
CA ARG A 293 -20.51 -20.69 8.43
C ARG A 293 -19.31 -21.65 8.39
N PRO A 294 -19.02 -22.31 9.50
CA PRO A 294 -18.81 -21.82 10.86
C PRO A 294 -17.32 -21.74 11.22
#